data_AF-A0A8S3B0E6-F1
#
_entry.id   AF-A0A8S3B0E6-F1
#
_cell.length_a   1.000
_cell.length_b   1.000
_cell.length_c   1.000
_cell.angle_alpha   90.00
_cell.angle_beta   90.00
_cell.angle_gamma   90.00
#
_symmetry.space_group_name_H-M   'P 1'
#
loop_
_entity.id
_entity.type
_entity.pdbx_description
1 polymer ?
#
loop_
_entity_poly.entity_id
_entity_poly.type
_entity_poly.pdbx_seq_one_letter_code
_entity_poly.pdbx_strand_id
1 'polypeptide(L)' 'VDTGTDWSAYRCVCPPGIYGQNCDTAISSCSNMICPPYKICSEQATGPVCTCPANKVGTFC' A
#
# COMPACT_ATOMS: atom_id res chain seq x y z
N VAL A 1 32.48 9.98 -5.11
CA VAL A 1 31.38 9.51 -4.24
C VAL A 1 31.10 10.64 -3.26
N ASP A 2 29.85 11.08 -3.19
CA ASP A 2 29.42 12.45 -2.87
C ASP A 2 30.08 13.12 -1.66
N THR A 3 30.54 14.34 -1.89
CA THR A 3 30.94 15.33 -0.88
C THR A 3 29.71 16.17 -0.50
N GLY A 4 29.10 15.88 0.65
CA GLY A 4 27.99 16.65 1.20
C GLY A 4 27.82 16.44 2.69
N THR A 5 28.19 17.43 3.49
CA THR A 5 28.00 17.48 4.94
C THR A 5 26.51 17.55 5.27
N ASP A 6 25.88 16.48 5.75
CA ASP A 6 24.46 16.50 6.14
C ASP A 6 24.29 16.23 7.65
N TRP A 7 24.42 17.30 8.45
CA TRP A 7 24.16 17.30 9.89
C TRP A 7 22.64 17.36 10.21
N SER A 8 21.76 17.25 9.21
CA SER A 8 20.31 17.44 9.37
C SER A 8 19.44 16.30 8.82
N ALA A 9 20.00 15.09 8.72
CA ALA A 9 19.20 13.92 8.40
C ALA A 9 18.32 13.53 9.61
N TYR A 10 17.10 14.06 9.68
CA TYR A 10 16.10 13.55 10.60
C TYR A 10 15.46 12.29 10.01
N ARG A 11 15.15 11.33 10.88
CA ARG A 11 14.43 10.11 10.53
C ARG A 11 13.23 9.97 11.44
N CYS A 12 12.05 9.86 10.84
CA CYS A 12 10.85 9.54 11.60
C CYS A 12 10.80 8.04 11.94
N VAL A 13 10.37 7.72 13.17
CA VAL A 13 9.96 6.37 13.55
C VAL A 13 8.46 6.29 13.37
N CYS A 14 8.02 5.58 12.34
CA CYS A 14 6.60 5.50 12.01
C CYS A 14 5.87 4.48 12.88
N PRO A 15 4.64 4.78 13.34
CA PRO A 15 3.79 3.79 13.99
C PRO A 15 3.36 2.70 12.99
N PRO A 16 2.90 1.54 13.47
CA PRO A 16 2.39 0.48 12.60
C PRO A 16 1.29 0.99 11.67
N GLY A 17 1.38 0.64 10.38
CA GLY A 17 0.37 0.99 9.37
C GLY A 17 0.70 2.21 8.52
N ILE A 18 1.79 2.96 8.78
CA ILE A 18 2.24 4.08 7.96
C ILE A 18 3.77 4.07 7.77
N TYR A 19 4.24 4.66 6.68
CA TYR A 19 5.66 4.72 6.29
C TYR A 19 5.97 5.99 5.49
N GLY A 20 7.23 6.16 5.09
CA GLY A 20 7.73 7.35 4.38
C GLY A 20 8.70 8.17 5.23
N GLN A 21 9.39 9.13 4.60
CA GLN A 21 10.32 10.03 5.32
C GLN A 21 9.60 10.77 6.46
N ASN A 22 8.32 11.11 6.23
CA ASN A 22 7.46 11.87 7.14
C ASN A 22 6.32 11.04 7.74
N CYS A 23 6.32 9.72 7.56
CA CYS A 23 5.20 8.85 7.96
C CYS A 23 3.84 9.27 7.38
N ASP A 24 3.85 9.78 6.15
CA ASP A 24 2.70 10.33 5.43
C ASP A 24 2.05 9.32 4.48
N THR A 25 2.65 8.16 4.31
CA THR A 25 2.18 7.12 3.40
C THR A 25 1.55 5.97 4.18
N ALA A 26 0.26 5.73 3.97
CA ALA A 26 -0.41 4.58 4.58
C ALA A 26 0.01 3.27 3.92
N ILE A 27 0.26 2.24 4.73
CA ILE A 27 0.43 0.87 4.24
C ILE A 27 -0.92 0.44 3.67
N SER A 28 -0.91 -0.07 2.44
CA SER A 28 -2.14 -0.52 1.83
C SER A 28 -2.78 -1.64 2.63
N SER A 29 -4.08 -1.52 2.86
CA SER A 29 -4.94 -2.54 3.44
C SER A 29 -4.85 -3.86 2.66
N CYS A 30 -4.56 -3.75 1.36
CA CYS A 30 -4.38 -4.89 0.45
C CYS A 30 -3.04 -5.61 0.60
N SER A 31 -2.02 -5.00 1.24
CA SER A 31 -0.68 -5.60 1.33
C SER A 31 -0.64 -6.95 2.05
N ASN A 32 -1.62 -7.22 2.93
CA ASN A 32 -1.74 -8.49 3.66
C ASN A 32 -2.91 -9.36 3.18
N MET A 33 -3.63 -8.95 2.13
CA MET A 33 -4.81 -9.66 1.63
C MET A 33 -4.45 -10.50 0.41
N ILE A 34 -4.69 -11.81 0.50
CA ILE A 34 -4.57 -12.72 -0.66
C ILE A 34 -5.95 -12.95 -1.25
N CYS A 35 -6.12 -12.54 -2.51
CA CYS A 35 -7.35 -12.78 -3.25
C CYS A 35 -7.34 -14.12 -3.99
N PRO A 36 -8.52 -14.73 -4.23
CA PRO A 36 -8.65 -15.87 -5.12
C PRO A 36 -8.13 -15.55 -6.54
N PRO A 37 -7.81 -16.57 -7.36
CA PRO A 37 -7.44 -16.38 -8.75
C PRO A 37 -8.43 -15.47 -9.50
N TYR A 38 -7.89 -14.65 -10.41
CA TYR A 38 -8.63 -13.70 -11.25
C TYR A 38 -9.28 -12.51 -10.55
N LYS A 39 -9.15 -12.41 -9.21
CA LYS A 39 -9.57 -11.23 -8.44
C LYS A 39 -8.37 -10.39 -8.04
N ILE A 40 -8.61 -9.10 -7.88
CA ILE A 40 -7.64 -8.14 -7.35
C ILE A 40 -8.15 -7.56 -6.04
N CYS A 41 -7.23 -7.20 -5.14
CA CYS A 41 -7.61 -6.46 -3.95
C CYS A 41 -7.84 -4.99 -4.30
N SER A 42 -8.91 -4.41 -3.75
CA SER A 42 -9.27 -3.00 -3.87
C SER A 42 -9.55 -2.44 -2.47
N GLU A 43 -9.01 -1.26 -2.19
CA GLU A 43 -9.27 -0.55 -0.94
C GLU A 43 -10.64 0.13 -1.00
N GLN A 44 -11.53 -0.21 -0.08
CA GLN A 44 -12.82 0.45 0.09
C GLN A 44 -12.93 1.05 1.50
N ALA A 45 -13.87 1.99 1.68
CA ALA A 45 -14.12 2.64 2.97
C ALA A 45 -14.53 1.65 4.08
N THR A 46 -15.08 0.50 3.71
CA THR A 46 -15.47 -0.58 4.62
C THR A 46 -14.35 -1.60 4.87
N GLY A 47 -13.20 -1.47 4.19
CA GLY A 47 -12.06 -2.39 4.26
C GLY A 47 -11.59 -2.88 2.89
N PRO A 48 -10.49 -3.67 2.85
CA PRO A 48 -10.00 -4.25 1.60
C PRO A 48 -10.94 -5.36 1.11
N VAL A 49 -11.25 -5.37 -0.18
CA VAL A 49 -12.16 -6.36 -0.78
C VAL A 49 -11.57 -6.92 -2.08
N CYS A 50 -11.80 -8.20 -2.34
CA CYS A 50 -11.41 -8.84 -3.61
C CYS A 50 -12.48 -8.63 -4.67
N THR A 51 -12.19 -7.86 -5.71
CA THR A 51 -13.09 -7.55 -6.83
C THR A 51 -12.55 -8.08 -8.15
N CYS A 52 -13.41 -8.13 -9.18
CA CYS A 52 -12.92 -8.29 -10.55
C CYS A 52 -12.05 -7.07 -10.93
N PRO A 53 -11.00 -7.25 -11.74
CA PRO A 53 -10.32 -6.15 -12.41
C PRO A 53 -11.32 -5.28 -13.18
N ALA A 54 -11.03 -3.99 -13.29
CA ALA A 54 -11.79 -3.11 -14.16
C ALA A 54 -11.80 -3.71 -15.58
N ASN A 55 -12.98 -3.82 -16.18
CA ASN A 55 -13.25 -4.40 -17.51
C ASN A 55 -13.32 -5.94 -17.60
N LYS A 56 -13.44 -6.66 -16.48
CA LYS A 56 -13.73 -8.10 -16.47
C LYS A 56 -15.13 -8.38 -15.94
N VAL A 57 -15.86 -9.27 -16.61
CA VAL A 57 -17.23 -9.69 -16.27
C VAL A 57 -17.38 -11.21 -16.44
N GLY A 58 -18.38 -11.81 -15.80
CA GLY A 58 -18.64 -13.25 -15.82
C GLY A 58 -18.15 -13.98 -14.56
N THR A 59 -18.41 -15.28 -14.48
CA THR A 59 -18.22 -16.12 -13.27
C THR A 59 -16.79 -16.13 -12.72
N PHE A 60 -15.80 -15.86 -13.56
CA PHE A 60 -14.39 -15.91 -13.20
C PHE A 60 -13.62 -14.61 -13.43
N CYS A 61 -14.26 -13.51 -13.83
CA CYS A 61 -13.55 -12.31 -14.28
C CYS A 61 -12.38 -12.65 -15.27
#